data_AF-A0A4Q3VP28-F1
#
_entry.id   AF-A0A4Q3VP28-F1
#
_cell.length_a   1.000
_cell.length_b   1.000
_cell.length_c   1.000
_cell.angle_alpha   90.00
_cell.angle_beta   90.00
_cell.angle_gamma   90.00
#
_symmetry.space_group_name_H-M   'P 1'
#
loop_
_entity.id
_entity.type
_entity.pdbx_description
1 polymer ?
#
loop_
_entity_poly.entity_id
_entity_poly.type
_entity_poly.pdbx_seq_one_letter_code
_entity_poly.pdbx_strand_id
1 'polypeptide(L)' 'MPRILISAGEASGDAYGAALVEALRERRPDLTIEGLGGPKMRNAGVRLHADSSKW' A
#
# COMPACT_ATOMS: atom_id res chain seq x y z
N MET A 1 15.54 9.26 -1.74
CA MET A 1 14.62 8.18 -1.31
C MET A 1 13.86 7.66 -2.52
N PRO A 2 13.92 6.34 -2.81
CA PRO A 2 13.08 5.75 -3.84
C PRO A 2 11.59 5.84 -3.49
N ARG A 3 10.75 5.92 -4.51
CA ARG A 3 9.30 5.97 -4.39
C ARG A 3 8.69 4.77 -5.08
N ILE A 4 7.75 4.10 -4.43
CA ILE A 4 7.03 2.94 -4.96
C ILE A 4 5.54 3.26 -4.98
N LEU A 5 4.90 3.00 -6.11
CA LEU A 5 3.45 3.00 -6.25
C LEU A 5 2.94 1.56 -6.30
N ILE A 6 1.99 1.21 -5.44
CA ILE A 6 1.32 -0.09 -5.42
C ILE A 6 -0.13 0.10 -5.87
N SER A 7 -0.61 -0.72 -6.80
CA SER A 7 -2.00 -0.67 -7.30
C SER A 7 -2.72 -1.98 -6.99
N ALA A 8 -3.73 -1.92 -6.13
CA ALA A 8 -4.62 -3.01 -5.77
C ALA A 8 -6.08 -2.62 -6.07
N GLY A 9 -6.75 -3.43 -6.89
CA GLY A 9 -8.12 -3.19 -7.34
C GLY A 9 -9.20 -3.87 -6.49
N GLU A 10 -8.83 -4.85 -5.67
CA GLU A 10 -9.74 -5.73 -4.93
C GLU A 10 -9.23 -5.99 -3.51
N ALA A 11 -10.10 -6.51 -2.63
CA ALA A 11 -9.79 -6.75 -1.22
C ALA A 11 -8.62 -7.72 -0.99
N SER A 12 -8.42 -8.70 -1.88
CA SER A 12 -7.26 -9.61 -1.85
C SER A 12 -5.97 -8.85 -2.12
N GLY A 13 -5.97 -8.00 -3.15
CA GLY A 13 -4.85 -7.11 -3.48
C GLY A 13 -4.53 -6.13 -2.36
N ASP A 14 -5.54 -5.58 -1.69
CA ASP A 14 -5.35 -4.70 -0.52
C ASP A 14 -4.64 -5.43 0.63
N ALA A 15 -5.01 -6.70 0.88
CA ALA A 15 -4.37 -7.52 1.91
C ALA A 15 -2.90 -7.82 1.58
N TYR A 16 -2.61 -8.24 0.34
CA TYR A 16 -1.23 -8.52 -0.08
C TYR A 16 -0.39 -7.25 -0.17
N GLY A 17 -0.97 -6.14 -0.63
CA GLY A 17 -0.32 -4.84 -0.66
C GLY A 17 0.09 -4.38 0.74
N ALA A 18 -0.79 -4.52 1.74
CA ALA A 18 -0.45 -4.21 3.13
C ALA A 18 0.72 -5.05 3.65
N ALA A 19 0.68 -6.37 3.47
CA ALA A 19 1.74 -7.27 3.90
C ALA A 19 3.09 -6.99 3.21
N LEU A 20 3.07 -6.64 1.92
CA LEU A 20 4.26 -6.21 1.18
C LEU A 20 4.86 -4.94 1.79
N VAL A 21 4.01 -3.98 2.17
CA VAL A 21 4.45 -2.68 2.71
C VAL A 21 5.09 -2.84 4.09
N GLU A 22 4.54 -3.70 4.94
CA GLU A 22 5.13 -4.06 6.23
C GLU A 22 6.54 -4.64 6.02
N ALA A 23 6.67 -5.65 5.15
CA ALA A 23 7.95 -6.29 4.85
C ALA A 23 8.98 -5.36 4.19
N LEU A 24 8.53 -4.39 3.38
CA LEU A 24 9.39 -3.37 2.77
C LEU A 24 9.92 -2.38 3.81
N ARG A 25 9.09 -1.97 4.77
CA ARG A 25 9.49 -1.02 5.82
C ARG A 25 10.53 -1.58 6.77
N GLU A 26 10.46 -2.88 7.08
CA GLU A 26 11.48 -3.57 7.88
C GLU A 26 12.86 -3.50 7.22
N ARG A 27 12.92 -3.60 5.88
CA ARG A 27 14.18 -3.65 5.13
C ARG A 27 14.68 -2.27 4.69
N ARG A 28 13.75 -1.37 4.40
CA ARG A 28 14.00 -0.09 3.74
C ARG A 28 13.04 0.98 4.30
N PRO A 29 13.29 1.46 5.54
CA PRO A 29 12.46 2.49 6.16
C PRO A 29 12.53 3.85 5.43
N ASP A 30 13.47 4.02 4.50
CA ASP A 30 13.63 5.20 3.64
C ASP A 30 12.67 5.21 2.43
N LEU A 31 11.87 4.18 2.21
CA LEU A 31 10.92 4.16 1.09
C LEU A 31 9.74 5.09 1.34
N THR A 32 9.39 5.87 0.31
CA THR A 32 8.07 6.49 0.23
C THR A 32 7.13 5.55 -0.52
N ILE A 33 6.00 5.19 0.09
CA ILE A 33 5.06 4.24 -0.48
C ILE A 33 3.69 4.91 -0.65
N GLU A 34 3.18 4.81 -1.86
CA GLU A 34 1.92 5.39 -2.31
C GLU A 34 1.11 4.34 -3.08
N GLY A 35 -0.19 4.56 -3.28
CA GLY A 35 -0.95 3.55 -4.02
C GLY A 35 -2.42 3.82 -4.27
N LEU A 36 -3.01 2.86 -4.97
CA LEU A 36 -4.45 2.65 -5.13
C LEU A 36 -4.76 1.37 -4.36
N GLY A 37 -5.72 1.39 -3.44
CA GLY A 37 -5.96 0.24 -2.59
C GLY A 37 -7.02 0.52 -1.52
N GLY A 38 -7.14 -0.38 -0.57
CA GLY A 38 -8.21 -0.36 0.42
C GLY A 38 -7.73 -0.02 1.84
N PRO A 39 -8.59 -0.27 2.84
CA PRO A 39 -8.30 0.03 4.23
C PRO A 39 -7.03 -0.63 4.77
N LYS A 40 -6.64 -1.84 4.31
CA LYS A 40 -5.46 -2.53 4.84
C LYS A 40 -4.17 -1.84 4.40
N MET A 41 -4.05 -1.46 3.13
CA MET A 41 -2.91 -0.69 2.64
C MET A 41 -2.80 0.67 3.34
N ARG A 42 -3.95 1.34 3.57
CA ARG A 42 -3.98 2.58 4.36
C ARG A 42 -3.44 2.38 5.77
N ASN A 43 -3.87 1.31 6.44
CA ASN A 43 -3.43 0.98 7.81
C ASN A 43 -1.96 0.58 7.87
N ALA A 44 -1.44 -0.07 6.83
CA ALA A 44 0.00 -0.31 6.65
C ALA A 44 0.78 0.98 6.33
N GLY A 45 0.11 2.15 6.30
CA GLY A 45 0.69 3.47 6.12
C GLY A 45 1.00 3.85 4.67
N VAL A 46 0.37 3.20 3.69
CA VAL A 46 0.41 3.64 2.30
C VAL A 46 -0.39 4.93 2.15
N ARG A 47 0.18 5.94 1.47
CA ARG A 47 -0.60 7.11 1.06
C ARG A 47 -1.47 6.73 -0.15
N LEU A 48 -2.77 6.60 0.08
CA LEU A 48 -3.72 6.25 -0.97
C LEU A 48 -4.11 7.47 -1.82
N HIS A 49 -4.07 7.30 -3.14
CA HIS A 49 -4.57 8.24 -4.15
C HIS A 49 -6.01 7.94 -4.55
N ALA A 50 -6.45 6.69 -4.43
CA ALA A 50 -7.84 6.28 -4.57
C ALA A 50 -8.15 5.09 -3.65
N ASP A 51 -9.42 4.99 -3.24
CA ASP A 51 -9.88 3.97 -2.29
C ASP A 51 -10.67 2.88 -3.03
N SER A 52 -10.10 1.68 -3.10
CA SER A 52 -10.68 0.54 -3.81
C SER A 52 -11.92 -0.06 -3.17
N SER A 53 -12.28 0.40 -1.97
CA SER A 53 -13.55 0.03 -1.35
C SER A 53 -14.73 0.89 -1.80
N LYS A 54 -14.50 1.88 -2.69
CA LYS A 54 -15.49 2.91 -3.06
C LYS A 54 -15.95 2.89 -4.52
N TRP A 55 -15.48 1.94 -5.33
CA TRP A 55 -15.94 1.75 -6.71
C TRP A 55 -16.61 0.40 -6.89
#